data_AF-A0A7X7KEL4-F1
#
_entry.id   AF-A0A7X7KEL4-F1
#
_cell.length_a   1.000
_cell.length_b   1.000
_cell.length_c   1.000
_cell.angle_alpha   90.00
_cell.angle_beta   90.00
_cell.angle_gamma   90.00
#
_symmetry.space_group_name_H-M   'P 1'
#
loop_
_entity.id
_entity.type
_entity.pdbx_description
1 polymer ?
#
loop_
_entity_poly.entity_id
_entity_poly.type
_entity_poly.pdbx_seq_one_letter_code
_entity_poly.pdbx_strand_id
1 'polypeptide(L)' 'MCTLAILYRVARGTPILIAANREERYDRPTQYPKIQSGTPRVVCGIDRKAGGTWLGVNQHGLFCAVSNRRKLAVPEE' A
#
# COMPACT_ATOMS: atom_id res chain seq x y z
N MET A 1 3.57 2.64 -13.24
CA MET A 1 4.51 3.30 -12.31
C MET A 1 3.72 3.74 -11.10
N CYS A 2 4.01 3.22 -9.91
CA CYS A 2 3.30 3.60 -8.69
C CYS A 2 3.91 4.88 -8.11
N THR A 3 3.07 5.71 -7.50
CA THR A 3 3.42 6.96 -6.80
C THR A 3 2.99 6.83 -5.35
N LEU A 4 3.83 7.33 -4.46
CA LEU A 4 3.53 7.50 -3.05
C LEU A 4 3.81 8.97 -2.71
N ALA A 5 2.78 9.66 -2.21
CA ALA A 5 2.89 11.03 -1.72
C ALA A 5 2.65 11.05 -0.21
N ILE A 6 3.50 11.79 0.50
CA ILE A 6 3.46 11.95 1.96
C ILE A 6 3.43 13.44 2.26
N LEU A 7 2.38 13.88 2.95
CA LEU A 7 2.31 15.22 3.52
C LEU A 7 2.51 15.09 5.02
N TYR A 8 3.61 15.65 5.52
CA TYR A 8 3.97 15.63 6.92
C TYR A 8 3.70 16.98 7.57
N ARG A 9 2.77 17.01 8.54
CA ARG A 9 2.38 18.21 9.31
C ARG A 9 1.93 19.40 8.45
N VAL A 10 1.42 19.13 7.25
CA VAL A 10 0.88 20.15 6.34
C VAL A 10 -0.65 20.24 6.43
N ALA A 11 -1.33 19.11 6.63
CA ALA A 11 -2.79 19.06 6.70
C ALA A 11 -3.29 19.34 8.14
N ARG A 12 -4.24 20.27 8.29
CA ARG A 12 -4.87 20.55 9.59
C ARG A 12 -5.59 19.30 10.10
N GLY A 13 -5.36 18.93 11.36
CA GLY A 13 -6.00 17.78 11.99
C GLY A 13 -5.47 16.41 11.56
N THR A 14 -4.42 16.35 10.72
CA THR A 14 -3.83 15.10 10.26
C THR A 14 -2.30 15.24 10.19
N PRO A 15 -1.54 14.71 11.17
CA PRO A 15 -0.09 14.90 11.21
C PRO A 15 0.64 14.22 10.05
N ILE A 16 0.04 13.17 9.46
CA ILE A 16 0.56 12.45 8.29
C ILE A 16 -0.62 12.15 7.35
N LEU A 17 -0.60 12.70 6.14
CA LEU A 17 -1.53 12.34 5.08
C LEU A 17 -0.78 11.57 3.99
N ILE A 18 -1.31 10.39 3.63
CA ILE A 18 -0.70 9.49 2.65
C ILE A 18 -1.66 9.35 1.46
N ALA A 19 -1.13 9.47 0.25
CA ALA A 19 -1.80 9.08 -0.98
C ALA A 19 -0.91 8.14 -1.78
N ALA A 20 -1.46 7.04 -2.28
CA ALA A 20 -0.73 6.14 -3.16
C ALA A 20 -1.61 5.68 -4.31
N ASN A 21 -1.05 5.66 -5.53
CA ASN A 21 -1.68 4.99 -6.66
C ASN A 21 -0.97 3.65 -6.92
N ARG A 22 -1.78 2.61 -7.15
CA ARG A 22 -1.31 1.34 -7.72
C ARG A 22 -1.53 1.40 -9.22
N GLU A 23 -0.45 1.58 -9.96
CA GLU A 23 -0.47 1.49 -11.42
C GLU A 23 -0.06 0.07 -11.84
N GLU A 24 -1.02 -0.69 -12.35
CA GLU A 24 -0.89 -2.11 -12.62
C GLU A 24 -1.83 -2.52 -13.76
N ARG A 25 -1.59 -3.68 -14.37
CA ARG A 25 -2.38 -4.20 -15.49
C ARG A 25 -3.88 -4.25 -15.16
N TYR A 26 -4.70 -3.82 -16.12
CA TYR A 26 -6.16 -3.84 -16.02
C TYR A 26 -6.75 -5.22 -15.75
N ASP A 27 -6.10 -6.28 -16.24
CA ASP A 27 -6.52 -7.67 -16.06
C ASP A 27 -6.11 -8.28 -14.71
N ARG A 28 -5.53 -7.49 -13.80
CA ARG A 28 -5.12 -7.96 -12.48
C ARG A 28 -6.18 -7.65 -11.42
N PRO A 29 -7.02 -8.64 -11.04
CA PRO A 29 -8.13 -8.41 -10.14
C PRO A 29 -7.67 -8.06 -8.73
N THR A 30 -8.42 -7.18 -8.07
CA THR A 30 -8.20 -6.78 -6.68
C THR A 30 -9.51 -6.82 -5.89
N GLN A 31 -9.41 -7.09 -4.59
CA GLN A 31 -10.46 -6.76 -3.63
C GLN A 31 -10.30 -5.30 -3.20
N TYR A 32 -11.41 -4.56 -3.18
CA TYR A 32 -11.44 -3.19 -2.65
C TYR A 32 -10.97 -3.13 -1.19
N PRO A 33 -10.38 -2.00 -0.75
CA PRO A 33 -9.96 -1.83 0.63
C PRO A 33 -11.10 -2.08 1.61
N LYS A 34 -10.85 -2.93 2.60
CA LYS A 34 -11.74 -3.18 3.73
C LYS A 34 -10.91 -3.54 4.96
N ILE A 35 -11.55 -3.57 6.13
CA ILE A 35 -10.94 -4.12 7.33
C ILE A 35 -10.75 -5.63 7.13
N GLN A 36 -9.51 -6.08 7.18
CA GLN A 36 -9.14 -7.49 7.20
C GLN A 36 -9.07 -7.98 8.64
N SER A 37 -9.48 -9.23 8.84
CA SER A 37 -9.32 -9.92 10.13
C SER A 37 -7.85 -10.22 10.41
N GLY A 38 -7.51 -10.37 11.69
CA GLY A 38 -6.14 -10.60 12.15
C GLY A 38 -5.78 -9.68 13.31
N THR A 39 -4.61 -9.94 13.90
CA THR A 39 -4.06 -9.15 15.00
C THR A 39 -2.64 -8.71 14.61
N PRO A 40 -2.42 -7.40 14.32
CA PRO A 40 -3.40 -6.31 14.33
C PRO A 40 -4.37 -6.34 13.14
N ARG A 41 -5.55 -5.70 13.28
CA ARG A 41 -6.45 -5.47 12.13
C ARG A 41 -5.84 -4.43 11.19
N VAL A 42 -6.09 -4.60 9.90
CA VAL A 42 -5.55 -3.74 8.83
C VAL A 42 -6.66 -3.35 7.86
N VAL A 43 -6.71 -2.07 7.47
CA VAL A 43 -7.49 -1.64 6.30
C VAL A 43 -6.58 -1.69 5.09
N CYS A 44 -6.88 -2.59 4.16
CA CYS A 44 -6.10 -2.73 2.93
C CYS A 44 -6.92 -3.40 1.81
N GLY A 45 -6.52 -3.13 0.56
CA GLY A 45 -6.97 -3.91 -0.60
C GLY A 45 -6.15 -5.19 -0.74
N ILE A 46 -6.69 -6.21 -1.42
CA ILE A 46 -6.00 -7.50 -1.62
C ILE A 46 -5.82 -7.75 -3.12
N ASP A 47 -4.60 -8.08 -3.51
CA ASP A 47 -4.27 -8.57 -4.82
C ASP A 47 -4.81 -10.00 -4.97
N ARG A 48 -5.80 -10.22 -5.83
CA ARG A 48 -6.42 -11.55 -5.96
C ARG A 48 -5.56 -12.55 -6.74
N LYS A 49 -4.47 -12.11 -7.36
CA LYS A 49 -3.53 -12.97 -8.08
C LYS A 49 -2.39 -13.45 -7.17
N ALA A 50 -1.82 -12.55 -6.37
CA ALA A 50 -0.68 -12.85 -5.51
C ALA A 50 -1.02 -12.98 -4.01
N GLY A 51 -2.24 -12.67 -3.60
CA GLY A 51 -2.72 -12.75 -2.20
C GLY A 51 -2.22 -11.63 -1.27
N GLY A 52 -1.29 -10.79 -1.70
CA GLY A 52 -0.73 -9.70 -0.90
C GLY A 52 -1.52 -8.38 -0.96
N THR A 53 -0.95 -7.34 -0.37
CA THR A 53 -1.45 -5.96 -0.45
C THR A 53 -0.39 -4.98 -0.94
N TRP A 54 -0.82 -3.85 -1.51
CA TRP A 54 0.07 -2.77 -1.99
C TRP A 54 0.08 -1.55 -1.08
N LEU A 55 -0.97 -1.37 -0.27
CA LEU A 55 -1.11 -0.28 0.70
C LEU A 55 -2.03 -0.76 1.82
N GLY A 56 -1.61 -0.57 3.05
CA GLY A 56 -2.45 -0.81 4.21
C GLY A 56 -2.05 0.04 5.41
N VAL A 57 -3.01 0.23 6.30
CA VAL A 57 -2.80 0.86 7.61
C VAL A 57 -3.41 -0.04 8.69
N ASN A 58 -2.66 -0.31 9.75
CA ASN A 58 -3.13 -1.10 10.86
C ASN A 58 -3.83 -0.23 11.92
N GLN A 59 -4.52 -0.89 12.86
CA GLN A 59 -5.22 -0.22 13.97
C GLN A 59 -4.33 0.58 14.93
N HIS A 60 -3.00 0.46 14.83
CA HIS A 60 -2.03 1.23 15.60
C HIS A 60 -1.47 2.44 14.83
N GLY A 61 -2.00 2.72 13.63
CA GLY A 61 -1.57 3.84 12.79
C GLY A 61 -0.29 3.60 12.00
N LEU A 62 0.25 2.37 12.00
CA LEU A 62 1.36 2.00 11.12
C LEU A 62 0.83 1.76 9.71
N PHE A 63 1.36 2.48 8.72
CA PHE A 63 1.10 2.23 7.31
C PHE A 63 2.29 1.53 6.64
N CYS A 64 1.99 0.69 5.67
CA CYS A 64 2.98 0.08 4.77
C CYS A 64 2.51 0.27 3.33
N ALA A 65 3.44 0.62 2.44
CA ALA A 65 3.19 0.74 1.01
C ALA A 65 4.27 0.00 0.22
N VAL A 66 3.88 -0.62 -0.88
CA VAL A 66 4.80 -1.32 -1.79
C VAL A 66 4.74 -0.63 -3.14
N SER A 67 5.89 -0.15 -3.60
CA SER A 67 6.04 0.46 -4.92
C SER A 67 6.96 -0.37 -5.80
N ASN A 68 6.62 -0.45 -7.08
CA ASN A 68 7.44 -1.16 -8.06
C ASN A 68 8.74 -0.38 -8.29
N ARG A 69 9.87 -1.02 -8.04
CA ARG A 69 11.20 -0.54 -8.41
C ARG A 69 11.78 -1.48 -9.47
N ARG A 70 12.19 -0.95 -10.63
CA ARG A 70 12.98 -1.74 -11.59
C ARG A 70 14.30 -2.12 -10.91
N LYS A 71 14.64 -3.41 -10.89
CA LYS A 71 15.95 -3.87 -10.43
C LYS A 71 16.98 -3.37 -11.45
N LEU A 72 17.84 -2.43 -11.04
CA LEU A 72 18.98 -1.98 -11.85
C LEU A 72 20.21 -2.88 -11.63
N ALA A 73 20.24 -3.61 -10.50
CA ALA A 73 21.17 -4.69 -10.20
C ALA A 73 20.42 -5.73 -9.35
N VAL A 74 20.58 -7.01 -9.69
CA VAL A 74 20.06 -8.14 -8.91
C VAL A 74 21.27 -8.71 -8.15
N PRO A 75 21.23 -8.80 -6.80
CA PRO A 75 22.30 -9.50 -6.06
C PRO A 75 22.41 -10.95 -6.54
N GLU A 76 23.62 -11.50 -6.58
CA GLU A 76 23.81 -12.94 -6.78
C GLU A 76 23.15 -13.72 -5.63
N GLU A 77 22.63 -14.92 -5.95
CA GLU A 77 21.84 -15.77 -5.06
C GLU A 77 22.59 -16.20 -3.79
#